data_AF-A0A8S0TTV2-F1
#
_entry.id   AF-A0A8S0TTV2-F1
#
_cell.length_a   1.000
_cell.length_b   1.000
_cell.length_c   1.000
_cell.angle_alpha   90.00
_cell.angle_beta   90.00
_cell.angle_gamma   90.00
#
_symmetry.space_group_name_H-M   'P 1'
#
loop_
_entity.id
_entity.type
_entity.pdbx_description
1 polymer ?
#
loop_
_entity_poly.entity_id
_entity_poly.type
_entity_poly.pdbx_seq_one_letter_code
_entity_poly.pdbx_strand_id
1 'polypeptide(L)'
;MYAMDTFQYKYQRAATRVTILAHLFGVLAIVLMLVWLLHYRGGLDLDSDNPYLIFNVHPFLMFFGFIFMAGQAMMAYKTVRAGRTEQKLAHAFFHSVALCLGIVGLHAVFKFHDKRNISNLDSLHSWIGITTFSLFCLQWLFGITVFLFPGGSDYARTRASPWHVSGGRALLYMAICTALTGLMEKVTFLGLQHHREARLINFLGFAILIFGITVDISVVLSRYI
;
A
#
# COMPACT_ATOMS: atom_id res chain seq x y z
N MET A 1 40.86 -5.80 10.69
CA MET A 1 39.47 -6.12 11.09
C MET A 1 38.75 -4.87 11.61
N TYR A 2 38.63 -3.79 10.82
CA TYR A 2 37.97 -2.53 11.25
C TYR A 2 37.09 -1.87 10.16
N ALA A 3 37.07 -2.41 8.93
CA ALA A 3 36.30 -1.80 7.84
C ALA A 3 34.81 -2.18 7.85
N MET A 4 34.46 -3.41 8.22
CA MET A 4 33.07 -3.91 8.08
C MET A 4 32.03 -3.17 8.93
N ASP A 5 32.34 -2.81 10.18
CA ASP A 5 31.38 -2.14 11.08
C ASP A 5 30.95 -0.75 10.61
N THR A 6 31.88 0.00 9.97
CA THR A 6 31.59 1.36 9.49
C THR A 6 30.62 1.37 8.30
N PHE A 7 30.75 0.40 7.39
CA PHE A 7 29.83 0.23 6.27
C PHE A 7 28.43 -0.16 6.75
N GLN A 8 28.35 -1.19 7.58
CA GLN A 8 27.11 -1.69 8.19
C GLN A 8 26.32 -0.56 8.89
N TYR A 9 27.01 0.22 9.72
CA TYR A 9 26.44 1.38 10.40
C TYR A 9 25.93 2.48 9.44
N LYS A 10 26.68 2.75 8.36
CA LYS A 10 26.31 3.76 7.36
C LYS A 10 25.03 3.38 6.62
N TYR A 11 24.89 2.11 6.23
CA TYR A 11 23.68 1.64 5.56
C TYR A 11 22.46 1.63 6.49
N GLN A 12 22.61 1.28 7.78
CA GLN A 12 21.51 1.35 8.75
C GLN A 12 20.99 2.78 8.93
N ARG A 13 21.89 3.78 9.03
CA ARG A 13 21.52 5.19 9.08
C ARG A 13 20.83 5.66 7.79
N ALA A 14 21.33 5.24 6.62
CA ALA A 14 20.72 5.60 5.34
C ALA A 14 19.30 5.02 5.21
N ALA A 15 19.11 3.73 5.52
CA ALA A 15 17.80 3.09 5.53
C ALA A 15 16.83 3.81 6.49
N THR A 16 17.30 4.21 7.67
CA THR A 16 16.50 4.98 8.65
C THR A 16 16.08 6.35 8.13
N ARG A 17 16.92 7.05 7.36
CA ARG A 17 16.55 8.33 6.74
C ARG A 17 15.52 8.16 5.64
N VAL A 18 15.62 7.07 4.87
CA VAL A 18 14.66 6.75 3.81
C VAL A 18 13.29 6.43 4.39
N THR A 19 13.22 5.70 5.52
CA THR A 19 11.92 5.45 6.16
C THR A 19 11.28 6.76 6.63
N ILE A 20 12.03 7.75 7.10
CA ILE A 20 11.46 9.08 7.44
C ILE A 20 10.80 9.72 6.21
N LEU A 21 11.47 9.70 5.04
CA LEU A 21 10.87 10.21 3.81
C LEU A 21 9.60 9.45 3.43
N ALA A 22 9.59 8.13 3.55
CA ALA A 22 8.39 7.32 3.32
C ALA A 22 7.24 7.77 4.25
N HIS A 23 7.48 7.96 5.54
CA HIS A 23 6.43 8.45 6.45
C HIS A 23 5.94 9.85 6.06
N LEU A 24 6.83 10.77 5.72
CA LEU A 24 6.45 12.13 5.31
C LEU A 24 5.54 12.13 4.08
N PHE A 25 5.91 11.41 3.02
CA PHE A 25 5.11 11.33 1.80
C PHE A 25 3.83 10.51 1.99
N GLY A 26 3.85 9.45 2.82
CA GLY A 26 2.67 8.70 3.18
C GLY A 26 1.65 9.56 3.93
N VAL A 27 2.09 10.32 4.94
CA VAL A 27 1.23 11.27 5.68
C VAL A 27 0.72 12.38 4.76
N LEU A 28 1.58 12.96 3.91
CA LEU A 28 1.17 13.95 2.92
C LEU A 28 0.06 13.41 2.01
N ALA A 29 0.22 12.19 1.48
CA ALA A 29 -0.81 11.56 0.66
C ALA A 29 -2.11 11.30 1.43
N ILE A 30 -2.06 10.92 2.72
CA ILE A 30 -3.26 10.78 3.55
C ILE A 30 -3.99 12.13 3.67
N VAL A 31 -3.25 13.19 3.97
CA VAL A 31 -3.83 14.54 4.09
C VAL A 31 -4.45 14.99 2.77
N LEU A 32 -3.74 14.84 1.65
CA LEU A 32 -4.26 15.21 0.33
C LEU A 32 -5.50 14.38 -0.05
N MET A 33 -5.52 13.07 0.25
CA MET A 33 -6.68 12.20 0.06
C MET A 33 -7.87 12.66 0.89
N LEU A 34 -7.67 13.00 2.17
CA LEU A 34 -8.74 13.50 3.03
C LEU A 34 -9.24 14.87 2.57
N VAL A 35 -8.36 15.78 2.17
CA VAL A 35 -8.77 17.07 1.60
C VAL A 35 -9.60 16.84 0.34
N TRP A 36 -9.19 15.95 -0.56
CA TRP A 36 -9.97 15.62 -1.74
C TRP A 36 -11.37 15.10 -1.36
N LEU A 37 -11.45 14.08 -0.51
CA LEU A 37 -12.71 13.40 -0.24
C LEU A 37 -13.66 14.22 0.64
N LEU A 38 -13.14 14.90 1.67
CA LEU A 38 -13.96 15.69 2.60
C LEU A 38 -14.35 17.05 2.02
N HIS A 39 -13.39 17.80 1.45
CA HIS A 39 -13.66 19.15 0.96
C HIS A 39 -14.29 19.13 -0.44
N TYR A 40 -13.75 18.34 -1.38
CA TYR A 40 -14.26 18.36 -2.75
C TYR A 40 -15.37 17.35 -2.99
N ARG A 41 -15.34 16.15 -2.37
CA ARG A 41 -16.29 15.06 -2.67
C ARG A 41 -17.38 14.84 -1.63
N GLY A 42 -17.46 15.71 -0.63
CA GLY A 42 -18.59 15.79 0.29
C GLY A 42 -18.61 14.76 1.43
N GLY A 43 -17.53 13.99 1.62
CA GLY A 43 -17.41 13.05 2.74
C GLY A 43 -17.19 11.60 2.36
N LEU A 44 -17.17 10.73 3.37
CA LEU A 44 -17.05 9.28 3.24
C LEU A 44 -18.15 8.64 4.08
N ASP A 45 -19.00 7.83 3.45
CA ASP A 45 -20.07 7.12 4.15
C ASP A 45 -20.36 5.80 3.44
N LEU A 46 -20.03 4.69 4.11
CA LEU A 46 -20.22 3.34 3.55
C LEU A 46 -21.70 2.96 3.46
N ASP A 47 -22.58 3.62 4.21
CA ASP A 47 -24.02 3.32 4.26
C ASP A 47 -24.90 4.52 3.94
N SER A 48 -24.53 5.24 2.88
CA SER A 48 -25.25 6.41 2.40
C SER A 48 -26.24 6.07 1.26
N ASP A 49 -27.34 6.81 1.19
CA ASP A 49 -28.25 6.82 0.03
C ASP A 49 -27.59 7.45 -1.20
N ASN A 50 -26.71 8.45 -0.99
CA ASN A 50 -25.86 8.98 -2.04
C ASN A 50 -24.71 7.99 -2.34
N PRO A 51 -24.72 7.33 -3.51
CA PRO A 51 -23.73 6.31 -3.85
C PRO A 51 -22.30 6.89 -3.98
N TYR A 52 -22.15 8.18 -4.27
CA TYR A 52 -20.82 8.79 -4.40
C TYR A 52 -20.06 8.87 -3.06
N LEU A 53 -20.77 8.99 -1.93
CA LEU A 53 -20.14 8.94 -0.60
C LEU A 53 -19.64 7.53 -0.26
N ILE A 54 -20.34 6.50 -0.74
CA ILE A 54 -19.91 5.10 -0.66
C ILE A 54 -18.65 4.91 -1.51
N PHE A 55 -18.65 5.41 -2.74
CA PHE A 55 -17.46 5.35 -3.60
C PHE A 55 -16.24 6.00 -2.94
N ASN A 56 -16.41 7.15 -2.26
CA ASN A 56 -15.29 7.85 -1.61
C ASN A 56 -14.59 7.01 -0.52
N VAL A 57 -15.27 6.01 0.06
CA VAL A 57 -14.66 5.05 0.98
C VAL A 57 -13.58 4.20 0.27
N HIS A 58 -13.78 3.87 -1.01
CA HIS A 58 -12.85 3.07 -1.79
C HIS A 58 -11.44 3.68 -1.90
N PRO A 59 -11.22 4.87 -2.50
CA PRO A 59 -9.87 5.41 -2.65
C PRO A 59 -9.19 5.68 -1.31
N PHE A 60 -9.94 6.04 -0.26
CA PHE A 60 -9.38 6.20 1.08
C PHE A 60 -8.87 4.86 1.64
N LEU A 61 -9.70 3.81 1.67
CA LEU A 61 -9.30 2.52 2.21
C LEU A 61 -8.27 1.79 1.33
N MET A 62 -8.30 1.97 0.01
CA MET A 62 -7.27 1.42 -0.87
C MET A 62 -5.92 2.10 -0.66
N PHE A 63 -5.88 3.40 -0.36
CA PHE A 63 -4.61 4.06 -0.03
C PHE A 63 -4.22 3.89 1.43
N PHE A 64 -4.97 4.47 2.38
CA PHE A 64 -4.64 4.41 3.81
C PHE A 64 -4.68 2.98 4.35
N GLY A 65 -5.77 2.27 4.06
CA GLY A 65 -5.99 0.93 4.58
C GLY A 65 -5.04 -0.09 3.97
N PHE A 66 -4.93 -0.12 2.64
CA PHE A 66 -4.15 -1.15 1.94
C PHE A 66 -2.69 -0.70 1.67
N ILE A 67 -2.46 0.31 0.83
CA ILE A 67 -1.10 0.68 0.38
C ILE A 67 -0.22 1.21 1.52
N PHE A 68 -0.74 2.13 2.33
CA PHE A 68 0.02 2.73 3.42
C PHE A 68 0.35 1.70 4.51
N MET A 69 -0.63 0.91 4.97
CA MET A 69 -0.38 -0.16 5.96
C MET A 69 0.55 -1.25 5.42
N ALA A 70 0.43 -1.64 4.15
CA ALA A 70 1.37 -2.56 3.52
C ALA A 70 2.79 -1.97 3.49
N GLY A 71 2.94 -0.67 3.22
CA GLY A 71 4.22 0.02 3.31
C GLY A 71 4.80 0.02 4.73
N GLN A 72 3.97 0.25 5.75
CA GLN A 72 4.38 0.11 7.16
C GLN A 72 4.85 -1.31 7.49
N ALA A 73 4.12 -2.32 7.02
CA ALA A 73 4.48 -3.72 7.18
C ALA A 73 5.84 -4.04 6.55
N MET A 74 6.09 -3.56 5.33
CA MET A 74 7.37 -3.76 4.63
C MET A 74 8.54 -3.11 5.35
N MET A 75 8.31 -1.95 5.99
CA MET A 75 9.33 -1.23 6.77
C MET A 75 9.47 -1.73 8.22
N ALA A 76 8.60 -2.61 8.71
CA ALA A 76 8.51 -3.01 10.11
C ALA A 76 9.83 -3.56 10.69
N TYR A 77 10.62 -4.28 9.89
CA TYR A 77 11.95 -4.79 10.28
C TYR A 77 13.01 -3.70 10.53
N LYS A 78 12.67 -2.42 10.29
CA LYS A 78 13.52 -1.25 10.53
C LYS A 78 12.88 -0.24 11.46
N THR A 79 11.56 -0.06 11.38
CA THR A 79 10.83 0.95 12.15
C THR A 79 10.47 0.44 13.55
N VAL A 80 10.26 -0.87 13.72
CA VAL A 80 9.95 -1.47 15.02
C VAL A 80 11.25 -1.77 15.77
N ARG A 81 11.48 -1.03 16.86
CA ARG A 81 12.62 -1.19 17.78
C ARG A 81 12.39 -2.33 18.77
N ALA A 82 12.27 -3.55 18.26
CA ALA A 82 12.07 -4.76 19.05
C ALA A 82 12.87 -5.93 18.45
N GLY A 83 12.80 -7.10 19.09
CA GLY A 83 13.42 -8.31 18.60
C GLY A 83 12.87 -8.78 17.25
N ARG A 84 13.54 -9.75 16.63
CA ARG A 84 13.19 -10.22 15.29
C ARG A 84 11.80 -10.87 15.25
N THR A 85 11.39 -11.51 16.34
CA THR A 85 10.08 -12.15 16.47
C THR A 85 8.97 -11.09 16.48
N GLU A 86 9.14 -10.03 17.27
CA GLU A 86 8.21 -8.92 17.37
C GLU A 86 8.10 -8.16 16.04
N GLN A 87 9.23 -7.95 15.35
CA GLN A 87 9.23 -7.36 14.00
C GLN A 87 8.46 -8.22 12.98
N LYS A 88 8.62 -9.55 13.02
CA LYS A 88 7.84 -10.47 12.18
C LYS A 88 6.35 -10.40 12.49
N LEU A 89 5.98 -10.36 13.76
CA LEU A 89 4.58 -10.23 14.19
C LEU A 89 3.99 -8.90 13.75
N ALA A 90 4.73 -7.79 13.92
CA ALA A 90 4.30 -6.48 13.44
C ALA A 90 4.11 -6.45 11.91
N HIS A 91 5.05 -7.03 11.15
CA HIS A 91 4.94 -7.18 9.71
C HIS A 91 3.68 -7.94 9.30
N ALA A 92 3.41 -9.09 9.91
CA ALA A 92 2.21 -9.87 9.61
C ALA A 92 0.93 -9.13 10.03
N PHE A 93 0.91 -8.50 11.21
CA PHE A 93 -0.21 -7.71 11.71
C PHE A 93 -0.58 -6.58 10.76
N PHE A 94 0.37 -5.74 10.35
CA PHE A 94 0.09 -4.63 9.45
C PHE A 94 -0.40 -5.11 8.07
N HIS A 95 0.12 -6.23 7.55
CA HIS A 95 -0.44 -6.82 6.33
C HIS A 95 -1.85 -7.39 6.52
N SER A 96 -2.18 -7.94 7.70
CA SER A 96 -3.55 -8.37 8.02
C SER A 96 -4.52 -7.19 8.09
N VAL A 97 -4.12 -6.09 8.73
CA VAL A 97 -4.90 -4.85 8.74
C VAL A 97 -5.10 -4.35 7.30
N ALA A 98 -4.05 -4.41 6.47
CA ALA A 98 -4.13 -4.03 5.06
C ALA A 98 -5.14 -4.88 4.27
N LEU A 99 -5.16 -6.20 4.50
CA LEU A 99 -6.15 -7.11 3.91
C LEU A 99 -7.57 -6.77 4.35
N CYS A 100 -7.81 -6.64 5.65
CA CYS A 100 -9.15 -6.35 6.17
C CYS A 100 -9.70 -5.03 5.63
N LEU A 101 -8.91 -3.96 5.68
CA LEU A 101 -9.33 -2.65 5.18
C LEU A 101 -9.45 -2.63 3.65
N GLY A 102 -8.58 -3.35 2.94
CA GLY A 102 -8.68 -3.51 1.49
C GLY A 102 -9.95 -4.25 1.05
N ILE A 103 -10.38 -5.28 1.79
CA ILE A 103 -11.67 -5.96 1.56
C ILE A 103 -12.82 -4.96 1.67
N VAL A 104 -12.84 -4.12 2.72
CA VAL A 104 -13.87 -3.10 2.89
C VAL A 104 -13.81 -2.04 1.77
N GLY A 105 -12.61 -1.66 1.34
CA GLY A 105 -12.42 -0.75 0.20
C GLY A 105 -12.95 -1.32 -1.11
N LEU A 106 -12.70 -2.60 -1.40
CA LEU A 106 -13.26 -3.29 -2.57
C LEU A 106 -14.78 -3.44 -2.45
N HIS A 107 -15.28 -3.83 -1.27
CA HIS A 107 -16.72 -3.90 -1.03
C HIS A 107 -17.41 -2.56 -1.32
N ALA A 108 -16.82 -1.43 -0.93
CA ALA A 108 -17.37 -0.10 -1.20
C ALA A 108 -17.52 0.18 -2.71
N VAL A 109 -16.55 -0.19 -3.55
CA VAL A 109 -16.67 0.06 -5.00
C VAL A 109 -17.67 -0.88 -5.68
N PHE A 110 -17.75 -2.15 -5.27
CA PHE A 110 -18.79 -3.06 -5.74
C PHE A 110 -20.19 -2.58 -5.31
N LYS A 111 -20.37 -2.18 -4.04
CA LYS A 111 -21.63 -1.58 -3.54
C LYS A 111 -22.00 -0.32 -4.33
N PHE A 112 -21.03 0.52 -4.68
CA PHE A 112 -21.25 1.70 -5.53
C PHE A 112 -21.71 1.31 -6.93
N HIS A 113 -21.07 0.34 -7.57
CA HIS A 113 -21.45 -0.13 -8.91
C HIS A 113 -22.86 -0.70 -8.95
N ASP A 114 -23.20 -1.54 -7.97
CA ASP A 114 -24.54 -2.12 -7.83
C ASP A 114 -25.60 -1.04 -7.66
N LYS A 115 -25.38 -0.06 -6.75
CA LYS A 115 -26.31 1.07 -6.56
C LYS A 115 -26.45 1.96 -7.80
N ARG A 116 -25.43 2.03 -8.64
CA ARG A 116 -25.43 2.84 -9.88
C ARG A 116 -25.84 2.05 -11.10
N ASN A 117 -26.10 0.75 -10.99
CA ASN A 117 -26.34 -0.17 -12.10
C ASN A 117 -25.28 -0.04 -13.21
N ILE A 118 -23.99 0.01 -12.81
CA ILE A 118 -22.87 0.00 -13.75
C ILE A 118 -22.12 -1.31 -13.64
N SER A 119 -21.56 -1.75 -14.77
CA SER A 119 -20.84 -3.01 -14.87
C SER A 119 -19.55 -3.00 -14.05
N ASN A 120 -19.19 -4.19 -13.56
CA ASN A 120 -18.01 -4.41 -12.75
C ASN A 120 -16.84 -4.86 -13.61
N LEU A 121 -15.64 -4.45 -13.21
CA LEU A 121 -14.37 -4.96 -13.76
C LEU A 121 -14.16 -4.71 -15.27
N ASP A 122 -14.56 -3.56 -15.79
CA ASP A 122 -14.34 -3.21 -17.21
C ASP A 122 -13.09 -2.37 -17.49
N SER A 123 -12.48 -1.80 -16.45
CA SER A 123 -11.33 -0.91 -16.61
C SER A 123 -10.00 -1.59 -16.35
N LEU A 124 -8.94 -1.10 -17.00
CA LEU A 124 -7.57 -1.57 -16.72
C LEU A 124 -7.20 -1.39 -15.23
N HIS A 125 -7.64 -0.28 -14.62
CA HIS A 125 -7.50 -0.05 -13.18
C HIS A 125 -8.07 -1.22 -12.37
N SER A 126 -9.30 -1.64 -12.68
CA SER A 126 -9.97 -2.72 -11.98
C SER A 126 -9.30 -4.09 -12.18
N TRP A 127 -8.77 -4.37 -13.37
CA TRP A 127 -8.04 -5.62 -13.66
C TRP A 127 -6.72 -5.70 -12.92
N ILE A 128 -5.93 -4.62 -12.92
CA ILE A 128 -4.70 -4.55 -12.13
C ILE A 128 -5.05 -4.65 -10.64
N GLY A 129 -6.09 -3.96 -10.19
CA GLY A 129 -6.52 -3.94 -8.79
C GLY A 129 -6.91 -5.32 -8.26
N ILE A 130 -7.81 -6.03 -8.92
CA ILE A 130 -8.26 -7.36 -8.46
C ILE A 130 -7.14 -8.39 -8.52
N THR A 131 -6.27 -8.30 -9.54
CA THR A 131 -5.09 -9.16 -9.67
C THR A 131 -4.11 -8.90 -8.53
N THR A 132 -3.80 -7.62 -8.26
CA THR A 132 -2.92 -7.21 -7.16
C THR A 132 -3.44 -7.71 -5.83
N PHE A 133 -4.74 -7.51 -5.55
CA PHE A 133 -5.33 -7.90 -4.28
C PHE A 133 -5.32 -9.41 -4.09
N SER A 134 -5.67 -10.18 -5.13
CA SER A 134 -5.64 -11.65 -5.09
C SER A 134 -4.23 -12.19 -4.85
N LEU A 135 -3.23 -11.66 -5.56
CA LEU A 135 -1.83 -12.04 -5.36
C LEU A 135 -1.31 -11.62 -3.98
N PHE A 136 -1.78 -10.50 -3.43
CA PHE A 136 -1.45 -10.07 -2.08
C PHE A 136 -2.00 -11.05 -1.02
N CYS A 137 -3.24 -11.53 -1.17
CA CYS A 137 -3.79 -12.59 -0.31
C CYS A 137 -2.92 -13.86 -0.34
N LEU A 138 -2.53 -14.31 -1.55
CA LEU A 138 -1.66 -15.47 -1.72
C LEU A 138 -0.28 -15.24 -1.09
N GLN A 139 0.29 -14.06 -1.28
CA GLN A 139 1.58 -13.67 -0.70
C GLN A 139 1.54 -13.68 0.83
N TRP A 140 0.45 -13.20 1.43
CA TRP A 140 0.26 -13.19 2.88
C TRP A 140 0.09 -14.61 3.45
N LEU A 141 -0.73 -15.45 2.81
CA LEU A 141 -0.90 -16.86 3.19
C LEU A 141 0.43 -17.64 3.08
N PHE A 142 1.15 -17.45 1.98
CA PHE A 142 2.49 -18.02 1.80
C PHE A 142 3.46 -17.51 2.88
N GLY A 143 3.44 -16.21 3.17
CA GLY A 143 4.28 -15.60 4.19
C GLY A 143 4.05 -16.17 5.59
N ILE A 144 2.79 -16.30 6.00
CA ILE A 144 2.42 -16.86 7.30
C ILE A 144 2.83 -18.33 7.41
N THR A 145 2.49 -19.14 6.42
CA THR A 145 2.75 -20.58 6.46
C THR A 145 4.24 -20.92 6.50
N VAL A 146 5.07 -20.17 5.74
CA VAL A 146 6.52 -20.41 5.67
C VAL A 146 7.28 -19.76 6.82
N PHE A 147 6.95 -18.51 7.20
CA PHE A 147 7.79 -17.71 8.11
C PHE A 147 7.24 -17.53 9.53
N LEU A 148 5.97 -17.87 9.79
CA LEU A 148 5.34 -17.76 11.10
C LEU A 148 4.81 -19.10 11.63
N PHE A 149 3.69 -19.60 11.09
CA PHE A 149 3.00 -20.79 11.60
C PHE A 149 2.34 -21.58 10.46
N PRO A 150 2.53 -22.91 10.36
CA PRO A 150 3.32 -23.79 11.24
C PRO A 150 4.83 -23.56 11.16
N GLY A 151 5.29 -22.84 10.14
CA GLY A 151 6.70 -22.51 9.93
C GLY A 151 7.43 -23.58 9.14
N GLY A 152 7.99 -23.19 7.98
CA GLY A 152 8.80 -24.08 7.15
C GLY A 152 10.16 -24.39 7.78
N SER A 153 10.82 -25.44 7.29
CA SER A 153 12.21 -25.75 7.64
C SER A 153 13.16 -24.60 7.24
N ASP A 154 14.35 -24.56 7.83
CA ASP A 154 15.34 -23.52 7.50
C ASP A 154 15.74 -23.53 6.01
N TYR A 155 15.79 -24.73 5.39
CA TYR A 155 15.97 -24.87 3.95
C TYR A 155 14.83 -24.20 3.16
N ALA A 156 13.58 -24.48 3.52
CA ALA A 156 12.41 -23.90 2.84
C ALA A 156 12.39 -22.37 3.00
N ARG A 157 12.60 -21.85 4.22
CA ARG A 157 12.66 -20.41 4.50
C ARG A 157 13.76 -19.70 3.71
N THR A 158 14.94 -20.30 3.65
CA THR A 158 16.09 -19.73 2.92
C THR A 158 15.80 -19.65 1.42
N ARG A 159 15.24 -20.71 0.83
CA ARG A 159 14.88 -20.75 -0.59
C ARG A 159 13.68 -19.86 -0.93
N ALA A 160 12.71 -19.72 -0.02
CA ALA A 160 11.52 -18.91 -0.18
C ALA A 160 11.77 -17.41 -0.02
N SER A 161 12.73 -17.00 0.82
CA SER A 161 12.95 -15.60 1.18
C SER A 161 13.20 -14.65 -0.02
N PRO A 162 14.03 -15.00 -1.03
CA PRO A 162 14.18 -14.18 -2.22
C PRO A 162 12.86 -13.96 -2.97
N TRP A 163 12.05 -15.01 -3.13
CA TRP A 163 10.75 -14.95 -3.80
C TRP A 163 9.75 -14.13 -3.00
N HIS A 164 9.71 -14.31 -1.68
CA HIS A 164 8.82 -13.54 -0.81
C HIS A 164 9.13 -12.03 -0.86
N VAL A 165 10.41 -11.66 -0.80
CA VAL A 165 10.78 -10.25 -0.88
C VAL A 165 10.53 -9.68 -2.28
N SER A 166 10.95 -10.36 -3.35
CA SER A 166 10.73 -9.88 -4.72
C SER A 166 9.23 -9.78 -5.06
N GLY A 167 8.42 -10.77 -4.65
CA GLY A 167 6.97 -10.75 -4.83
C GLY A 167 6.30 -9.61 -4.07
N GLY A 168 6.70 -9.37 -2.81
CA GLY A 168 6.20 -8.23 -2.03
C GLY A 168 6.50 -6.88 -2.69
N ARG A 169 7.71 -6.71 -3.25
CA ARG A 169 8.10 -5.50 -3.99
C ARG A 169 7.29 -5.34 -5.28
N ALA A 170 7.11 -6.42 -6.04
CA ALA A 170 6.27 -6.39 -7.25
C ALA A 170 4.83 -5.96 -6.90
N LEU A 171 4.25 -6.50 -5.83
CA LEU A 171 2.92 -6.13 -5.35
C LEU A 171 2.81 -4.68 -4.92
N LEU A 172 3.84 -4.13 -4.26
CA LEU A 172 3.89 -2.70 -3.94
C LEU A 172 3.76 -1.84 -5.21
N TYR A 173 4.52 -2.15 -6.26
CA TYR A 173 4.43 -1.42 -7.53
C TYR A 173 3.10 -1.64 -8.25
N MET A 174 2.55 -2.85 -8.25
CA MET A 174 1.22 -3.10 -8.82
C MET A 174 0.13 -2.32 -8.08
N ALA A 175 0.21 -2.22 -6.76
CA ALA A 175 -0.72 -1.44 -5.96
C ALA A 175 -0.60 0.08 -6.22
N ILE A 176 0.62 0.59 -6.40
CA ILE A 176 0.86 1.98 -6.80
C ILE A 176 0.29 2.24 -8.20
N CYS A 177 0.58 1.38 -9.19
CA CYS A 177 0.02 1.49 -10.53
C CYS A 177 -1.52 1.46 -10.50
N THR A 178 -2.11 0.60 -9.67
CA THR A 178 -3.56 0.55 -9.45
C THR A 178 -4.07 1.88 -8.90
N ALA A 179 -3.44 2.43 -7.86
CA ALA A 179 -3.86 3.71 -7.30
C ALA A 179 -3.76 4.87 -8.30
N LEU A 180 -2.63 4.98 -9.02
CA LEU A 180 -2.41 6.04 -10.00
C LEU A 180 -3.42 5.97 -11.16
N THR A 181 -3.67 4.77 -11.68
CA THR A 181 -4.67 4.56 -12.75
C THR A 181 -6.09 4.86 -12.25
N GLY A 182 -6.43 4.51 -11.01
CA GLY A 182 -7.74 4.82 -10.42
C GLY A 182 -7.96 6.31 -10.18
N LEU A 183 -6.92 7.04 -9.72
CA LEU A 183 -6.98 8.49 -9.60
C LEU A 183 -7.16 9.16 -10.98
N MET A 184 -6.41 8.72 -11.99
CA MET A 184 -6.52 9.22 -13.37
C MET A 184 -7.90 8.95 -13.97
N GLU A 185 -8.41 7.73 -13.80
CA GLU A 185 -9.75 7.33 -14.22
C GLU A 185 -10.81 8.22 -13.56
N LYS A 186 -10.69 8.46 -12.24
CA LYS A 186 -11.65 9.31 -11.52
C LYS A 186 -11.61 10.77 -11.96
N VAL A 187 -10.42 11.35 -12.18
CA VAL A 187 -10.26 12.70 -12.75
C VAL A 187 -10.94 12.80 -14.12
N THR A 188 -10.77 11.77 -14.95
CA THR A 188 -11.34 11.69 -16.30
C THR A 188 -12.87 11.62 -16.25
N PHE A 189 -13.43 10.73 -15.43
CA PHE A 189 -14.88 10.62 -15.25
C PHE A 189 -15.54 11.87 -14.69
N LEU A 190 -14.81 12.65 -13.87
CA LEU A 190 -15.31 13.90 -13.33
C LEU A 190 -15.09 15.11 -14.27
N GLY A 191 -14.37 14.95 -15.39
CA GLY A 191 -14.10 16.04 -16.32
C GLY A 191 -13.26 17.18 -15.74
N LEU A 192 -12.30 16.87 -14.85
CA LEU A 192 -11.59 17.86 -14.04
C LEU A 192 -10.28 18.41 -14.64
N GLN A 193 -9.96 18.15 -15.91
CA GLN A 193 -8.61 18.30 -16.51
C GLN A 193 -7.93 19.67 -16.30
N HIS A 194 -8.69 20.74 -16.03
CA HIS A 194 -8.17 22.09 -15.76
C HIS A 194 -8.55 22.69 -14.39
N HIS A 195 -9.11 21.87 -13.50
CA HIS A 195 -9.62 22.31 -12.20
C HIS A 195 -8.53 22.26 -11.11
N ARG A 196 -8.71 23.09 -10.07
CA ARG A 196 -7.87 23.06 -8.84
C ARG A 196 -7.90 21.67 -8.19
N GLU A 197 -9.04 21.00 -8.23
CA GLU A 197 -9.23 19.64 -7.72
C GLU A 197 -8.31 18.63 -8.42
N ALA A 198 -8.22 18.65 -9.76
CA ALA A 198 -7.34 17.73 -10.49
C ALA A 198 -5.86 17.97 -10.15
N ARG A 199 -5.44 19.22 -9.95
CA ARG A 199 -4.07 19.51 -9.49
C ARG A 199 -3.77 18.86 -8.14
N LEU A 200 -4.72 18.93 -7.20
CA LEU A 200 -4.59 18.28 -5.90
C LEU A 200 -4.51 16.74 -6.05
N ILE A 201 -5.35 16.15 -6.90
CA ILE A 201 -5.31 14.70 -7.17
C ILE A 201 -3.99 14.28 -7.82
N ASN A 202 -3.44 15.10 -8.72
CA ASN A 202 -2.13 14.84 -9.33
C ASN A 202 -1.00 14.89 -8.29
N PHE A 203 -1.00 15.89 -7.39
CA PHE A 203 -0.03 15.94 -6.28
C PHE A 203 -0.18 14.76 -5.32
N LEU A 204 -1.42 14.32 -5.06
CA LEU A 204 -1.70 13.09 -4.32
C LEU A 204 -1.05 11.88 -5.02
N GLY A 205 -1.25 11.72 -6.33
CA GLY A 205 -0.62 10.66 -7.12
C GLY A 205 0.91 10.67 -7.01
N PHE A 206 1.54 11.84 -7.13
CA PHE A 206 2.99 11.98 -6.93
C PHE A 206 3.42 11.59 -5.51
N ALA A 207 2.68 12.01 -4.49
CA ALA A 207 2.99 11.64 -3.11
C ALA A 207 2.90 10.13 -2.87
N ILE A 208 1.89 9.45 -3.43
CA ILE A 208 1.76 7.98 -3.39
C ILE A 208 2.94 7.29 -4.09
N LEU A 209 3.34 7.79 -5.26
CA LEU A 209 4.47 7.24 -6.02
C LEU A 209 5.78 7.36 -5.24
N ILE A 210 6.07 8.55 -4.69
CA ILE A 210 7.30 8.78 -3.92
C ILE A 210 7.29 7.97 -2.61
N PHE A 211 6.13 7.86 -1.95
CA PHE A 211 5.95 6.96 -0.81
C PHE A 211 6.36 5.52 -1.17
N GLY A 212 5.82 5.00 -2.27
CA GLY A 212 6.13 3.65 -2.74
C GLY A 212 7.61 3.43 -3.04
N ILE A 213 8.23 4.35 -3.79
CA ILE A 213 9.65 4.28 -4.13
C ILE A 213 10.52 4.31 -2.87
N THR A 214 10.21 5.18 -1.91
CA THR A 214 10.98 5.28 -0.67
C THR A 214 10.80 4.05 0.23
N VAL A 215 9.60 3.47 0.30
CA VAL A 215 9.39 2.15 0.94
C VAL A 215 10.28 1.10 0.29
N ASP A 216 10.27 0.98 -1.04
CA ASP A 216 11.07 -0.02 -1.76
C ASP A 216 12.58 0.16 -1.51
N ILE A 217 13.08 1.40 -1.61
CA ILE A 217 14.49 1.70 -1.32
C ILE A 217 14.85 1.31 0.11
N SER A 218 13.98 1.56 1.09
CA SER A 218 14.24 1.15 2.48
C SER A 218 14.37 -0.37 2.64
N VAL A 219 13.59 -1.13 1.87
CA VAL A 219 13.63 -2.60 1.83
C VAL A 219 14.89 -3.09 1.12
N VAL A 220 15.27 -2.49 -0.01
CA VAL A 220 16.47 -2.89 -0.77
C VAL A 220 17.74 -2.58 0.01
N LEU A 221 17.86 -1.36 0.55
CA LEU A 221 19.02 -0.96 1.35
C LEU A 221 19.22 -1.88 2.54
N SER A 222 18.15 -2.49 3.08
CA SER A 222 18.24 -3.43 4.18
C SER A 222 18.96 -4.74 3.88
N ARG A 223 19.07 -5.13 2.60
CA ARG A 223 19.69 -6.39 2.17
C ARG A 223 21.20 -6.30 1.95
N TYR A 224 21.73 -5.10 1.89
CA TYR A 224 23.18 -4.84 1.80
C TYR A 224 23.81 -4.61 3.20
N ILE A 225 23.07 -4.94 4.27
CA ILE A 225 23.40 -4.80 5.70
C ILE A 225 23.36 -6.18 6.33
#